data_AF-G5IB90-F1
#
_entry.id   AF-G5IB90-F1
#
_cell.length_a   1.000
_cell.length_b   1.000
_cell.length_c   1.000
_cell.angle_alpha   90.00
_cell.angle_beta   90.00
_cell.angle_gamma   90.00
#
_symmetry.space_group_name_H-M   'P 1'
#
loop_
_entity.id
_entity.type
_entity.pdbx_description
1 polymer ?
#
loop_
_entity_poly.entity_id
_entity_poly.type
_entity_poly.pdbx_seq_one_letter_code
_entity_poly.pdbx_strand_id
1 'polypeptide(L)'
;MRKHIATLALSFTLMLLSAVPAFAGTWVAGDDSTWTYLDENGESITGWIDDDGDRYYLNEDGTRKTGWYKTKGSWYYFEEDGVLAMDKWVDNYYVDSEGKWIKTR
;
A
#
# COMPACT_ATOMS: atom_id res chain seq x y z
N MET A 1 -7.27 33.59 -19.15
CA MET A 1 -8.13 32.38 -19.09
C MET A 1 -7.55 31.33 -20.03
N ARG A 2 -7.65 30.04 -19.64
CA ARG A 2 -7.06 28.80 -20.24
C ARG A 2 -5.56 28.63 -19.97
N LYS A 3 -5.17 28.07 -18.81
CA LYS A 3 -5.07 26.64 -18.43
C LYS A 3 -3.96 25.91 -19.20
N HIS A 4 -2.76 25.90 -18.64
CA HIS A 4 -1.80 24.83 -18.89
C HIS A 4 -2.20 23.67 -17.97
N ILE A 5 -2.82 22.65 -18.55
CA ILE A 5 -3.14 21.39 -17.87
C ILE A 5 -1.85 20.59 -17.87
N ALA A 6 -1.30 20.33 -16.69
CA ALA A 6 -0.19 19.42 -16.52
C ALA A 6 -0.66 18.00 -16.87
N THR A 7 -0.06 17.42 -17.90
CA THR A 7 -0.19 16.00 -18.22
C THR A 7 0.56 15.19 -17.17
N LEU A 8 -0.16 14.51 -16.29
CA LEU A 8 0.34 13.31 -15.62
C LEU A 8 -0.61 12.18 -15.99
N ALA A 9 -0.23 11.44 -17.02
CA ALA A 9 -0.95 10.23 -17.41
C ALA A 9 -0.63 9.14 -16.38
N LEU A 10 -1.45 9.03 -15.33
CA LEU A 10 -1.56 7.78 -14.61
C LEU A 10 -2.48 6.89 -15.46
N SER A 11 -1.88 6.19 -16.42
CA SER A 11 -2.57 5.27 -17.32
C SER A 11 -3.20 4.14 -16.52
N PHE A 12 -4.46 4.30 -16.15
CA PHE A 12 -5.32 3.22 -15.71
C PHE A 12 -5.70 2.41 -16.95
N THR A 13 -4.86 1.45 -17.32
CA THR A 13 -5.17 0.48 -18.38
C THR A 13 -6.35 -0.37 -17.93
N LEU A 14 -7.53 -0.06 -18.47
CA LEU A 14 -8.66 -0.95 -18.55
C LEU A 14 -8.24 -2.19 -19.37
N MET A 15 -7.81 -3.26 -18.71
CA MET A 15 -7.53 -4.54 -19.36
C MET A 15 -8.71 -5.50 -19.10
N LEU A 16 -9.46 -5.76 -20.17
CA LEU A 16 -10.38 -6.88 -20.28
C LEU A 16 -9.60 -8.20 -20.13
N LEU A 17 -9.94 -8.96 -19.09
CA LEU A 17 -9.87 -10.42 -18.92
C LEU A 17 -8.88 -11.21 -19.82
N SER A 18 -7.70 -11.55 -19.31
CA SER A 18 -7.07 -12.87 -19.54
C SER A 18 -5.94 -13.15 -18.54
N ALA A 19 -6.26 -13.93 -17.50
CA ALA A 19 -5.35 -14.76 -16.69
C ALA A 19 -4.00 -14.14 -16.27
N VAL A 20 -3.95 -13.52 -15.08
CA VAL A 20 -2.70 -13.41 -14.32
C VAL A 20 -2.31 -14.84 -13.89
N PRO A 21 -1.09 -15.33 -14.16
CA PRO A 21 -0.70 -16.68 -13.79
C PRO A 21 -0.76 -16.86 -12.27
N ALA A 22 -1.48 -17.88 -11.82
CA ALA A 22 -1.67 -18.20 -10.42
C ALA A 22 -0.33 -18.61 -9.78
N PHE A 23 0.29 -17.74 -8.97
CA PHE A 23 1.23 -18.08 -7.89
C PHE A 23 1.41 -16.96 -6.82
N ALA A 24 0.68 -15.85 -6.91
CA ALA A 24 0.55 -14.84 -5.85
C ALA A 24 -0.84 -14.21 -5.94
N GLY A 25 -1.33 -13.63 -4.85
CA GLY A 25 -2.60 -12.90 -4.83
C GLY A 25 -2.57 -11.66 -5.74
N THR A 26 -3.71 -10.97 -5.88
CA THR A 26 -3.83 -9.83 -6.78
C THR A 26 -4.37 -8.59 -6.08
N TRP A 27 -3.81 -7.44 -6.43
CA TRP A 27 -4.35 -6.14 -6.05
C TRP A 27 -5.59 -5.79 -6.89
N VAL A 28 -6.62 -5.28 -6.22
CA VAL A 28 -7.88 -4.80 -6.81
C VAL A 28 -8.11 -3.37 -6.36
N ALA A 29 -8.32 -2.47 -7.32
CA ALA A 29 -8.64 -1.06 -7.05
C ALA A 29 -10.14 -0.89 -6.80
N GLY A 30 -10.50 -0.14 -5.77
CA GLY A 30 -11.84 0.35 -5.48
C GLY A 30 -12.07 1.79 -5.96
N ASP A 31 -13.27 2.31 -5.72
CA ASP A 31 -13.73 3.59 -6.30
C ASP A 31 -13.05 4.83 -5.69
N ASP A 32 -12.45 4.72 -4.49
CA ASP A 32 -11.91 5.84 -3.70
C ASP A 32 -10.38 5.76 -3.49
N SER A 33 -9.61 5.31 -4.50
CA SER A 33 -8.16 5.03 -4.36
C SER A 33 -7.84 4.00 -3.28
N THR A 34 -8.84 3.22 -2.88
CA THR A 34 -8.69 2.08 -2.00
C THR A 34 -8.16 0.90 -2.79
N TRP A 35 -7.27 0.14 -2.19
CA TRP A 35 -6.74 -1.08 -2.78
C TRP A 35 -7.00 -2.24 -1.83
N THR A 36 -7.43 -3.37 -2.37
CA THR A 36 -7.62 -4.62 -1.63
C THR A 36 -6.75 -5.69 -2.26
N TYR A 37 -6.26 -6.61 -1.44
CA TYR A 37 -5.50 -7.76 -1.92
C TYR A 37 -6.34 -9.01 -1.78
N LEU A 38 -6.52 -9.73 -2.89
CA LEU A 38 -7.21 -11.01 -2.93
C LEU A 38 -6.19 -12.13 -2.98
N ASP A 39 -6.43 -13.20 -2.23
CA ASP A 39 -5.63 -14.43 -2.30
C ASP A 39 -5.91 -15.22 -3.60
N GLU A 40 -5.29 -16.38 -3.76
CA GLU A 40 -5.49 -17.26 -4.92
C GLU A 40 -6.91 -17.81 -5.05
N ASN A 41 -7.69 -17.80 -3.97
CA ASN A 41 -9.09 -18.21 -3.94
C ASN A 41 -10.05 -17.04 -4.20
N GLY A 42 -9.52 -15.83 -4.37
CA GLY A 42 -10.30 -14.60 -4.52
C GLY A 42 -10.82 -14.04 -3.19
N GLU A 43 -10.30 -14.50 -2.06
CA GLU A 43 -10.68 -14.03 -0.73
C GLU A 43 -9.86 -12.79 -0.33
N SER A 44 -10.51 -11.78 0.25
CA SER A 44 -9.81 -10.57 0.70
C SER A 44 -8.94 -10.85 1.93
N ILE A 45 -7.65 -10.53 1.84
CA ILE A 45 -6.73 -10.65 2.97
C ILE A 45 -6.73 -9.37 3.82
N THR A 46 -6.54 -9.54 5.13
CA THR A 46 -6.34 -8.46 6.10
C THR A 46 -4.99 -8.62 6.81
N GLY A 47 -4.46 -7.53 7.37
CA GLY A 47 -3.17 -7.53 8.06
C GLY A 47 -1.96 -7.40 7.14
N TRP A 48 -0.82 -7.94 7.56
CA TRP A 48 0.46 -7.78 6.87
C TRP A 48 0.53 -8.62 5.58
N ILE A 49 1.04 -8.02 4.51
CA ILE A 49 1.32 -8.70 3.24
C ILE A 49 2.70 -8.29 2.76
N ASP A 50 3.46 -9.26 2.27
CA ASP A 50 4.68 -9.03 1.50
C ASP A 50 4.38 -9.38 0.04
N ASP A 51 4.61 -8.42 -0.86
CA ASP A 51 4.36 -8.56 -2.31
C ASP A 51 5.53 -7.94 -3.08
N ASP A 52 6.15 -8.73 -3.94
CA ASP A 52 7.36 -8.39 -4.73
C ASP A 52 8.52 -7.73 -3.93
N GLY A 53 8.66 -8.08 -2.65
CA GLY A 53 9.70 -7.53 -1.77
C GLY A 53 9.30 -6.24 -1.04
N ASP A 54 8.14 -5.68 -1.35
CA ASP A 54 7.52 -4.58 -0.62
C ASP A 54 6.55 -5.12 0.45
N ARG A 55 6.36 -4.35 1.51
CA ARG A 55 5.47 -4.72 2.62
C ARG A 55 4.30 -3.75 2.73
N TYR A 56 3.12 -4.30 2.95
CA TYR A 56 1.85 -3.58 3.02
C TYR A 56 1.07 -3.98 4.28
N TYR A 57 0.07 -3.19 4.63
CA TYR A 57 -0.90 -3.54 5.67
C TYR A 57 -2.32 -3.28 5.21
N LEU A 58 -3.17 -4.29 5.34
CA LEU A 58 -4.58 -4.27 4.97
C LEU A 58 -5.40 -4.13 6.26
N ASN A 59 -6.37 -3.22 6.24
CA ASN A 59 -7.36 -3.00 7.29
C ASN A 59 -8.21 -4.26 7.51
N GLU A 60 -8.98 -4.27 8.59
CA GLU A 60 -9.97 -5.33 8.86
C GLU A 60 -11.07 -5.38 7.79
N ASP A 61 -11.34 -4.28 7.11
CA ASP A 61 -12.24 -4.20 5.96
C ASP A 61 -11.57 -4.58 4.62
N GLY A 62 -10.31 -5.01 4.65
CA GLY A 62 -9.54 -5.41 3.48
C GLY A 62 -8.96 -4.25 2.66
N THR A 63 -9.10 -3.00 3.10
CA THR A 63 -8.52 -1.85 2.39
C THR A 63 -7.07 -1.58 2.81
N ARG A 64 -6.20 -1.19 1.87
CA ARG A 64 -4.78 -0.88 2.11
C ARG A 64 -4.60 0.35 2.97
N LYS A 65 -3.70 0.27 3.96
CA LYS A 65 -3.27 1.41 4.78
C LYS A 65 -2.34 2.34 4.00
N THR A 66 -2.51 3.63 4.27
CA THR A 66 -1.57 4.70 3.95
C THR A 66 -1.38 5.58 5.19
N GLY A 67 -0.26 6.29 5.27
CA GLY A 67 0.10 7.14 6.39
C GLY A 67 0.52 6.39 7.66
N TRP A 68 0.54 7.11 8.78
CA TRP A 68 0.93 6.58 10.09
C TRP A 68 -0.10 5.62 10.67
N TYR A 69 0.35 4.44 11.08
CA TYR A 69 -0.50 3.45 11.73
C TYR A 69 0.22 2.75 12.88
N LYS A 70 -0.49 2.56 14.00
CA LYS A 70 0.04 1.88 15.18
C LYS A 70 -0.52 0.47 15.28
N THR A 71 0.36 -0.52 15.27
CA THR A 71 0.00 -1.93 15.49
C THR A 71 1.02 -2.63 16.37
N LYS A 72 0.56 -3.53 17.23
CA LYS A 72 1.39 -4.30 18.19
C LYS A 72 2.38 -3.42 18.98
N GLY A 73 1.96 -2.21 19.34
CA GLY A 73 2.74 -1.27 20.17
C GLY A 73 3.76 -0.40 19.42
N SER A 74 3.99 -0.63 18.12
CA SER A 74 4.92 0.17 17.30
C SER A 74 4.16 0.99 16.26
N TRP A 75 4.73 2.14 15.88
CA TRP A 75 4.22 2.95 14.77
C TRP A 75 4.96 2.59 13.49
N TYR A 76 4.22 2.56 12.40
CA TYR A 76 4.68 2.29 11.05
C TYR A 76 4.13 3.38 10.14
N TYR A 77 4.83 3.67 9.05
CA TYR A 77 4.35 4.61 8.04
C TYR A 77 4.25 3.91 6.69
N PHE A 78 3.08 4.01 6.07
CA PHE A 78 2.84 3.51 4.72
C PHE A 78 2.79 4.70 3.77
N GLU A 79 3.54 4.64 2.67
CA GLU A 79 3.56 5.68 1.64
C GLU A 79 2.21 5.77 0.89
N GLU A 80 2.08 6.70 -0.05
CA GLU A 80 0.81 6.92 -0.78
C GLU A 80 0.40 5.68 -1.62
N ASP A 81 1.40 4.98 -2.14
CA ASP A 81 1.26 3.67 -2.81
C ASP A 81 1.08 2.50 -1.82
N GLY A 82 1.07 2.77 -0.51
CA GLY A 82 0.87 1.81 0.57
C GLY A 82 2.09 1.00 0.96
N VAL A 83 3.26 1.25 0.34
CA VAL A 83 4.51 0.57 0.69
C VAL A 83 4.97 1.02 2.08
N LEU A 84 5.41 0.08 2.91
CA LEU A 84 5.99 0.37 4.21
C LEU A 84 7.32 1.12 4.06
N ALA A 85 7.40 2.32 4.64
CA ALA A 85 8.65 3.03 4.77
C ALA A 85 9.60 2.28 5.72
N MET A 86 10.82 2.01 5.26
CA MET A 86 11.86 1.32 6.03
C MET A 86 13.19 2.07 5.89
N ASP A 87 13.95 2.15 6.98
CA ASP A 87 15.28 2.76 7.05
C ASP A 87 15.37 4.19 6.48
N LYS A 88 14.40 5.04 6.83
CA LYS A 88 14.30 6.40 6.30
C LYS A 88 13.65 7.38 7.26
N TRP A 89 13.82 8.67 6.98
CA TRP A 89 13.09 9.74 7.64
C TRP A 89 11.72 9.94 6.96
N VAL A 90 10.68 10.02 7.79
CA VAL A 90 9.32 10.45 7.44
C VAL A 90 9.03 11.70 8.25
N ASP A 91 9.06 12.86 7.59
CA ASP A 91 9.06 14.17 8.24
C ASP A 91 10.17 14.28 9.32
N ASN A 92 9.80 14.36 10.59
CA ASN A 92 10.71 14.46 11.74
C ASN A 92 10.91 13.11 12.47
N TYR A 93 10.46 12.00 11.87
CA TYR A 93 10.42 10.69 12.51
C TYR A 93 11.24 9.69 11.71
N TYR A 94 12.20 9.02 12.35
CA TYR A 94 12.97 7.95 11.71
C TYR A 94 12.30 6.60 11.90
N VAL A 95 12.07 5.87 10.82
CA VAL A 95 11.66 4.45 10.84
C VAL A 95 12.88 3.58 10.59
N ASP A 96 13.05 2.53 11.40
CA ASP A 96 14.18 1.61 11.31
C ASP A 96 14.08 0.65 10.11
N SER A 97 15.05 -0.27 10.00
CA SER A 97 15.08 -1.30 8.96
C SER A 97 13.95 -2.33 9.05
N GLU A 98 13.09 -2.27 10.07
CA GLU A 98 11.86 -3.06 10.18
C GLU A 98 10.60 -2.20 9.90
N GLY A 99 10.79 -0.91 9.59
CA GLY A 99 9.74 0.09 9.40
C GLY A 99 9.13 0.62 10.70
N LYS A 100 9.71 0.29 11.86
CA LYS A 100 9.22 0.75 13.15
C LYS A 100 9.77 2.14 13.44
N TRP A 101 8.89 3.05 13.85
CA TRP A 101 9.32 4.34 14.32
C TRP A 101 10.21 4.22 15.57
N ILE A 102 11.41 4.80 15.49
CA ILE A 102 12.29 4.97 16.64
C ILE A 102 11.84 6.21 17.41
N LYS A 103 11.17 5.96 18.55
CA LYS A 103 10.76 7.03 19.46
C LYS A 103 11.98 7.80 19.96
N THR A 104 12.18 9.01 19.43
CA THR A 104 13.16 9.96 19.93
C THR A 104 12.65 10.58 21.24
N ARG A 105 13.54 10.75 22.21
CA ARG A 105 13.23 11.21 23.58
C ARG A 105 13.05 12.72 23.66
#